data_AF-A0A2K0W9C4-F1
#
_entry.id   AF-A0A2K0W9C4-F1
#
_cell.length_a   1.000
_cell.length_b   1.000
_cell.length_c   1.000
_cell.angle_alpha   90.00
_cell.angle_beta   90.00
_cell.angle_gamma   90.00
#
_symmetry.space_group_name_H-M   'P 1'
#
loop_
_entity.id
_entity.type
_entity.pdbx_description
1 polymer ?
#
loop_
_entity_poly.entity_id
_entity_poly.type
_entity_poly.pdbx_seq_one_letter_code
_entity_poly.pdbx_strand_id
1 'polypeptide(L)'
;MGAKDESGFPVSVADTFGQFWGTWLPEDKVYSNYSDIASKNTAFSLGDAPMPVVCFAEVIPGKSPEIGKLMYPGFNKSTRFNLTAYEVTPFEFGSWVGGRGTTANAFTAWFIDSFYGIPVFAKRWLGKRQKVNPDINDAPVPREQYDNPLVQLVNETAMYFDLTLNESLWATYPNPFEDYNEDMKGVSELLLVDGSLTLESNPLRPLIIPERKLDLIIVYEVSSDAPNSWVNGTNLINTALTASQGNIPFPKIPDVNTIVAQNLSFQPTFFGCNASTSTPLLLWLPNAPWTGYTNYSYTQTQFTPNQVDIALENAFQVATYGNGSVDENWPACLACAAIKGSLRRLDIEMPRHCWNGTVSERVAKDGDFDLRPRLDPELSFAKWNESDWEKEESTGGGSGSGGDDSAGVKLGNGLVGLVLSLVTMVALL
;
A
#
# COMPACT_ATOMS: atom_id res chain seq x y z
N MET A 1 -2.23 22.16 -15.04
CA MET A 1 -2.85 21.20 -15.99
C MET A 1 -2.95 21.80 -17.38
N GLY A 2 -3.75 22.85 -17.64
CA GLY A 2 -3.81 23.50 -18.97
C GLY A 2 -2.44 23.80 -19.61
N ALA A 3 -1.50 24.44 -18.87
CA ALA A 3 -0.16 24.69 -19.39
C ALA A 3 0.70 23.42 -19.69
N LYS A 4 0.35 22.25 -19.14
CA LYS A 4 0.98 20.95 -19.44
C LYS A 4 0.48 20.44 -20.79
N ASP A 5 -0.84 20.50 -20.98
CA ASP A 5 -1.55 20.18 -22.23
C ASP A 5 -1.12 21.09 -23.40
N GLU A 6 -1.11 22.41 -23.19
CA GLU A 6 -0.62 23.41 -24.16
C GLU A 6 0.86 23.19 -24.56
N SER A 7 1.63 22.53 -23.70
CA SER A 7 3.04 22.15 -23.97
C SER A 7 3.18 20.78 -24.64
N GLY A 8 2.08 20.09 -24.95
CA GLY A 8 2.06 18.79 -25.62
C GLY A 8 2.40 17.60 -24.74
N PHE A 9 2.32 17.73 -23.40
CA PHE A 9 2.52 16.61 -22.48
C PHE A 9 1.18 15.95 -22.11
N PRO A 10 1.12 14.61 -21.99
CA PRO A 10 -0.10 13.89 -21.60
C PRO A 10 -0.68 14.41 -20.29
N VAL A 11 -2.00 14.57 -20.21
CA VAL A 11 -2.72 14.92 -18.98
C VAL A 11 -3.60 13.76 -18.53
N SER A 12 -3.72 13.57 -17.22
CA SER A 12 -4.50 12.49 -16.61
C SER A 12 -5.11 12.92 -15.28
N VAL A 13 -5.96 12.08 -14.70
CA VAL A 13 -6.46 12.24 -13.33
C VAL A 13 -5.33 12.26 -12.31
N ALA A 14 -4.15 11.70 -12.63
CA ALA A 14 -2.95 11.80 -11.78
C ALA A 14 -2.42 13.23 -11.66
N ASP A 15 -2.58 14.07 -12.68
CA ASP A 15 -2.23 15.50 -12.61
C ASP A 15 -3.19 16.24 -11.67
N THR A 16 -4.50 15.97 -11.78
CA THR A 16 -5.51 16.56 -10.87
C THR A 16 -5.26 16.14 -9.43
N PHE A 17 -4.95 14.85 -9.22
CA PHE A 17 -4.65 14.29 -7.91
C PHE A 17 -3.33 14.85 -7.34
N GLY A 18 -2.29 14.98 -8.16
CA GLY A 18 -1.01 15.57 -7.76
C GLY A 18 -1.13 17.05 -7.37
N GLN A 19 -1.91 17.84 -8.11
CA GLN A 19 -2.23 19.22 -7.75
C GLN A 19 -3.02 19.30 -6.43
N PHE A 20 -4.01 18.42 -6.24
CA PHE A 20 -4.77 18.36 -4.99
C PHE A 20 -3.88 18.04 -3.77
N TRP A 21 -3.06 16.99 -3.84
CA TRP A 21 -2.17 16.63 -2.73
C TRP A 21 -1.03 17.63 -2.51
N GLY A 22 -0.60 18.33 -3.57
CA GLY A 22 0.33 19.46 -3.45
C GLY A 22 -0.16 20.57 -2.52
N THR A 23 -1.47 20.75 -2.34
CA THR A 23 -2.02 21.76 -1.41
C THR A 23 -1.78 21.46 0.07
N TRP A 24 -1.42 20.21 0.41
CA TRP A 24 -1.09 19.77 1.77
C TRP A 24 0.41 19.74 2.06
N LEU A 25 1.25 19.96 1.05
CA LEU A 25 2.70 20.07 1.22
C LEU A 25 3.09 21.48 1.71
N PRO A 26 4.17 21.62 2.49
CA PRO A 26 4.76 22.92 2.77
C PRO A 26 5.09 23.68 1.47
N GLU A 27 4.93 25.01 1.47
CA GLU A 27 5.06 25.84 0.27
C GLU A 27 6.45 25.69 -0.42
N ASP A 28 7.51 25.48 0.36
CA ASP A 28 8.87 25.21 -0.15
C ASP A 28 9.04 23.81 -0.78
N LYS A 29 8.11 22.88 -0.51
CA LYS A 29 8.12 21.50 -1.01
C LYS A 29 7.26 21.28 -2.25
N VAL A 30 6.24 22.11 -2.50
CA VAL A 30 5.31 21.96 -3.65
C VAL A 30 6.04 21.85 -5.00
N TYR A 31 7.16 22.57 -5.15
CA TYR A 31 7.95 22.60 -6.38
C TYR A 31 9.35 21.96 -6.23
N SER A 32 9.59 21.20 -5.16
CA SER A 32 10.83 20.42 -4.98
C SER A 32 10.81 19.18 -5.88
N ASN A 33 11.95 18.84 -6.47
CA ASN A 33 12.13 17.60 -7.24
C ASN A 33 12.60 16.47 -6.33
N TYR A 34 12.30 15.23 -6.70
CA TYR A 34 12.78 14.06 -5.95
C TYR A 34 14.32 13.95 -5.94
N SER A 35 14.98 14.41 -7.01
CA SER A 35 16.43 14.54 -7.09
C SER A 35 17.01 15.53 -6.08
N ASP A 36 16.23 16.49 -5.60
CA ASP A 36 16.73 17.52 -4.68
C ASP A 36 17.09 16.93 -3.31
N ILE A 37 16.57 15.73 -2.99
CA ILE A 37 16.98 14.93 -1.82
C ILE A 37 18.49 14.61 -1.85
N ALA A 38 19.09 14.41 -3.03
CA ALA A 38 20.53 14.19 -3.20
C ALA A 38 21.37 15.48 -3.21
N SER A 39 20.75 16.66 -3.06
CA SER A 39 21.47 17.94 -2.99
C SER A 39 22.37 18.02 -1.76
N LYS A 40 23.40 18.86 -1.83
CA LYS A 40 24.33 19.09 -0.71
C LYS A 40 23.58 19.62 0.52
N ASN A 41 23.99 19.16 1.69
CA ASN A 41 23.48 19.55 3.01
C ASN A 41 22.02 19.12 3.30
N THR A 42 21.45 18.19 2.53
CA THR A 42 20.27 17.44 2.96
C THR A 42 20.67 16.35 3.97
N ALA A 43 19.75 15.94 4.84
CA ALA A 43 19.97 14.81 5.76
C ALA A 43 20.43 13.54 5.03
N PHE A 44 19.90 13.27 3.83
CA PHE A 44 20.35 12.15 3.00
C PHE A 44 21.80 12.31 2.53
N SER A 45 22.20 13.49 2.01
CA SER A 45 23.58 13.75 1.57
C SER A 45 24.63 13.71 2.68
N LEU A 46 24.19 13.91 3.93
CA LEU A 46 25.02 13.84 5.14
C LEU A 46 25.09 12.42 5.74
N GLY A 47 24.21 11.52 5.31
CA GLY A 47 24.08 10.16 5.85
C GLY A 47 23.20 10.05 7.11
N ASP A 48 22.50 11.13 7.49
CA ASP A 48 21.58 11.18 8.63
C ASP A 48 20.21 10.55 8.31
N ALA A 49 19.88 10.37 7.02
CA ALA A 49 18.66 9.72 6.55
C ALA A 49 18.96 8.57 5.56
N PRO A 50 18.16 7.50 5.54
CA PRO A 50 18.32 6.40 4.58
C PRO A 50 17.99 6.84 3.15
N MET A 51 18.45 6.06 2.16
CA MET A 51 18.01 6.20 0.76
C MET A 51 16.50 6.01 0.67
N PRO A 52 15.72 7.02 0.23
CA PRO A 52 14.32 6.81 -0.07
C PRO A 52 14.19 6.14 -1.44
N VAL A 53 13.20 5.25 -1.57
CA VAL A 53 12.91 4.52 -2.81
C VAL A 53 11.39 4.47 -3.01
N VAL A 54 10.91 4.96 -4.15
CA VAL A 54 9.50 4.90 -4.59
C VAL A 54 9.44 4.00 -5.84
N CYS A 55 8.37 3.24 -6.09
CA CYS A 55 8.48 2.01 -6.89
C CYS A 55 7.40 1.72 -7.97
N PHE A 56 6.77 2.73 -8.57
CA PHE A 56 5.80 2.66 -9.68
C PHE A 56 5.42 1.27 -10.26
N ALA A 57 4.12 0.97 -10.19
CA ALA A 57 3.51 0.02 -11.11
C ALA A 57 3.24 0.65 -12.47
N GLU A 58 3.01 -0.19 -13.47
CA GLU A 58 2.70 0.20 -14.84
C GLU A 58 1.56 -0.68 -15.38
N VAL A 59 0.86 -0.21 -16.39
CA VAL A 59 -0.16 -0.95 -17.12
C VAL A 59 0.26 -1.04 -18.59
N ILE A 60 0.29 -2.24 -19.19
CA ILE A 60 0.74 -2.40 -20.58
C ILE A 60 -0.46 -2.76 -21.48
N PRO A 61 -0.83 -1.90 -22.45
CA PRO A 61 -1.90 -2.18 -23.41
C PRO A 61 -1.77 -3.55 -24.07
N GLY A 62 -2.86 -4.31 -24.13
CA GLY A 62 -2.91 -5.65 -24.71
C GLY A 62 -2.18 -6.77 -23.95
N LYS A 63 -1.29 -6.45 -22.99
CA LYS A 63 -0.61 -7.44 -22.12
C LYS A 63 -1.25 -7.55 -20.72
N SER A 64 -1.59 -6.41 -20.10
CA SER A 64 -2.22 -6.34 -18.77
C SER A 64 -3.62 -6.98 -18.77
N PRO A 65 -4.04 -7.60 -17.65
CA PRO A 65 -5.42 -8.01 -17.45
C PRO A 65 -6.34 -6.79 -17.28
N GLU A 66 -7.62 -6.97 -17.60
CA GLU A 66 -8.65 -5.93 -17.55
C GLU A 66 -9.88 -6.37 -16.73
N ILE A 67 -10.59 -5.38 -16.18
CA ILE A 67 -11.93 -5.51 -15.58
C ILE A 67 -12.81 -4.48 -16.28
N GLY A 68 -13.83 -4.92 -17.03
CA GLY A 68 -14.73 -4.02 -17.76
C GLY A 68 -14.02 -3.07 -18.75
N LYS A 69 -12.85 -3.51 -19.27
CA LYS A 69 -11.87 -2.77 -20.10
C LYS A 69 -10.93 -1.81 -19.36
N LEU A 70 -11.05 -1.68 -18.04
CA LEU A 70 -10.05 -1.00 -17.22
C LEU A 70 -8.89 -1.96 -16.94
N MET A 71 -7.74 -1.63 -17.50
CA MET A 71 -6.50 -2.40 -17.35
C MET A 71 -5.85 -2.16 -15.99
N TYR A 72 -5.34 -3.21 -15.35
CA TYR A 72 -4.68 -3.14 -14.04
C TYR A 72 -3.35 -3.92 -14.03
N PRO A 73 -2.41 -3.62 -13.11
CA PRO A 73 -1.10 -4.28 -13.04
C PRO A 73 -1.21 -5.67 -12.36
N GLY A 74 -1.94 -6.61 -12.96
CA GLY A 74 -2.10 -7.99 -12.48
C GLY A 74 -1.41 -9.06 -13.33
N PHE A 75 -1.19 -10.24 -12.75
CA PHE A 75 -0.61 -11.38 -13.47
C PHE A 75 -1.57 -11.93 -14.55
N ASN A 76 -1.15 -11.86 -15.82
CA ASN A 76 -1.90 -12.45 -16.93
C ASN A 76 -1.46 -13.91 -17.18
N LYS A 77 -2.32 -14.85 -16.75
CA LYS A 77 -2.10 -16.31 -16.90
C LYS A 77 -1.86 -16.78 -18.33
N SER A 78 -2.34 -16.06 -19.34
CA SER A 78 -2.22 -16.46 -20.75
C SER A 78 -0.93 -15.99 -21.42
N THR A 79 -0.33 -14.89 -20.95
CA THR A 79 0.96 -14.36 -21.44
C THR A 79 2.11 -14.57 -20.44
N ARG A 80 1.85 -15.20 -19.28
CA ARG A 80 2.76 -15.31 -18.12
C ARG A 80 3.29 -13.95 -17.67
N PHE A 81 2.49 -12.89 -17.79
CA PHE A 81 2.98 -11.53 -17.65
C PHE A 81 3.55 -11.27 -16.24
N ASN A 82 4.88 -11.17 -16.18
CA ASN A 82 5.60 -10.74 -15.00
C ASN A 82 5.49 -9.21 -14.91
N LEU A 83 5.06 -8.73 -13.75
CA LEU A 83 4.68 -7.34 -13.51
C LEU A 83 5.90 -6.41 -13.48
N THR A 84 5.94 -5.28 -14.24
CA THR A 84 7.08 -4.33 -14.53
C THR A 84 7.30 -3.05 -13.68
N ALA A 85 8.38 -2.98 -12.89
CA ALA A 85 8.72 -1.86 -12.00
C ALA A 85 9.25 -0.69 -12.77
N TYR A 86 9.05 0.46 -12.14
CA TYR A 86 10.13 1.41 -12.06
C TYR A 86 10.37 1.73 -10.59
N GLU A 87 11.60 1.64 -10.12
CA GLU A 87 12.00 2.37 -8.92
C GLU A 87 12.54 3.74 -9.30
N VAL A 88 12.27 4.72 -8.43
CA VAL A 88 12.87 6.04 -8.40
C VAL A 88 13.63 6.13 -7.09
N THR A 89 14.92 6.44 -7.21
CA THR A 89 15.76 6.95 -6.12
C THR A 89 16.09 8.42 -6.43
N PRO A 90 16.68 9.19 -5.50
CA PRO A 90 17.20 10.53 -5.79
C PRO A 90 18.27 10.60 -6.90
N PHE A 91 18.80 9.45 -7.35
CA PHE A 91 19.85 9.37 -8.39
C PHE A 91 19.39 8.78 -9.71
N GLU A 92 18.43 7.85 -9.71
CA GLU A 92 18.09 7.05 -10.89
C GLU A 92 16.62 6.60 -10.91
N PHE A 93 16.12 6.38 -12.14
CA PHE A 93 14.82 5.79 -12.45
C PHE A 93 15.06 4.55 -13.32
N GLY A 94 14.54 3.38 -12.94
CA GLY A 94 14.85 2.15 -13.66
C GLY A 94 14.14 0.90 -13.15
N SER A 95 14.41 -0.23 -13.82
CA SER A 95 13.80 -1.53 -13.51
C SER A 95 14.85 -2.63 -13.42
N TRP A 96 14.81 -3.44 -12.36
CA TRP A 96 15.80 -4.50 -12.12
C TRP A 96 15.69 -5.68 -13.10
N VAL A 97 14.48 -6.21 -13.30
CA VAL A 97 14.17 -7.31 -14.24
C VAL A 97 12.79 -7.08 -14.85
N GLY A 98 12.48 -5.83 -15.18
CA GLY A 98 11.10 -5.44 -15.46
C GLY A 98 10.14 -5.87 -14.34
N GLY A 99 10.25 -5.39 -13.06
CA GLY A 99 9.24 -5.67 -11.99
C GLY A 99 9.40 -5.22 -10.51
N ARG A 100 8.40 -4.77 -9.69
CA ARG A 100 7.21 -3.82 -9.75
C ARG A 100 6.64 -3.46 -8.35
N GLY A 101 6.55 -2.17 -7.96
CA GLY A 101 5.50 -1.65 -7.03
C GLY A 101 5.87 -0.68 -5.86
N THR A 102 5.51 0.62 -5.97
CA THR A 102 4.80 1.61 -5.07
C THR A 102 4.39 2.86 -5.91
N THR A 103 4.20 4.07 -5.36
CA THR A 103 3.12 4.98 -5.82
C THR A 103 3.41 5.94 -7.01
N ALA A 104 2.73 5.73 -8.15
CA ALA A 104 1.88 6.81 -8.70
C ALA A 104 0.52 6.81 -7.97
N ASN A 105 -0.45 7.63 -8.36
CA ASN A 105 -1.71 7.79 -7.62
C ASN A 105 -2.53 6.48 -7.45
N ALA A 106 -3.04 6.24 -6.24
CA ALA A 106 -3.94 5.11 -5.91
C ALA A 106 -5.31 5.19 -6.60
N PHE A 107 -5.61 6.31 -7.27
CA PHE A 107 -6.91 6.65 -7.82
C PHE A 107 -7.50 5.53 -8.70
N THR A 108 -6.71 4.92 -9.58
CA THR A 108 -7.18 3.85 -10.48
C THR A 108 -7.68 2.61 -9.71
N ALA A 109 -7.11 2.32 -8.53
CA ALA A 109 -7.64 1.26 -7.65
C ALA A 109 -8.98 1.65 -7.05
N TRP A 110 -9.07 2.85 -6.45
CA TRP A 110 -10.28 3.35 -5.81
C TRP A 110 -11.45 3.46 -6.78
N PHE A 111 -11.15 3.86 -8.03
CA PHE A 111 -12.10 3.87 -9.13
C PHE A 111 -12.61 2.46 -9.43
N ILE A 112 -11.74 1.50 -9.77
CA ILE A 112 -12.15 0.13 -10.12
C ILE A 112 -12.95 -0.53 -8.98
N ASP A 113 -12.54 -0.33 -7.73
CA ASP A 113 -13.21 -0.89 -6.55
C ASP A 113 -14.63 -0.30 -6.38
N SER A 114 -14.73 1.03 -6.34
CA SER A 114 -16.02 1.74 -6.18
C SER A 114 -16.98 1.54 -7.37
N PHE A 115 -16.43 1.41 -8.58
CA PHE A 115 -17.19 1.38 -9.83
C PHE A 115 -17.73 -0.01 -10.17
N TYR A 116 -16.93 -1.06 -9.94
CA TYR A 116 -17.33 -2.45 -10.20
C TYR A 116 -17.71 -3.24 -8.95
N GLY A 117 -17.47 -2.71 -7.74
CA GLY A 117 -17.62 -3.44 -6.48
C GLY A 117 -16.60 -4.58 -6.34
N ILE A 118 -15.41 -4.43 -6.92
CA ILE A 118 -14.37 -5.45 -6.96
C ILE A 118 -13.12 -4.95 -6.22
N PRO A 119 -12.83 -5.44 -5.00
CA PRO A 119 -11.64 -5.03 -4.27
C PRO A 119 -10.36 -5.28 -5.07
N VAL A 120 -9.68 -4.18 -5.40
CA VAL A 120 -8.42 -4.21 -6.14
C VAL A 120 -7.26 -4.51 -5.20
N PHE A 121 -7.31 -4.00 -3.97
CA PHE A 121 -6.46 -4.38 -2.85
C PHE A 121 -6.72 -5.84 -2.43
N ALA A 122 -5.87 -6.43 -1.58
CA ALA A 122 -5.66 -7.89 -1.53
C ALA A 122 -6.76 -8.73 -0.85
N LYS A 123 -7.99 -8.70 -1.41
CA LYS A 123 -9.12 -9.59 -1.12
C LYS A 123 -9.69 -10.17 -2.42
N ARG A 124 -9.08 -11.24 -2.96
CA ARG A 124 -9.56 -11.89 -4.21
C ARG A 124 -9.78 -13.40 -4.03
N TRP A 125 -11.05 -13.82 -3.99
CA TRP A 125 -11.45 -15.23 -4.11
C TRP A 125 -12.32 -15.48 -5.35
N LEU A 126 -11.83 -16.40 -6.20
CA LEU A 126 -12.46 -17.20 -7.27
C LEU A 126 -13.80 -16.76 -7.95
N GLY A 127 -13.71 -16.40 -9.24
CA GLY A 127 -14.25 -17.30 -10.28
C GLY A 127 -15.38 -16.85 -11.23
N LYS A 128 -15.03 -16.19 -12.36
CA LYS A 128 -15.27 -16.65 -13.76
C LYS A 128 -14.79 -15.61 -14.79
N ARG A 129 -14.41 -16.09 -15.98
CA ARG A 129 -13.76 -15.33 -17.07
C ARG A 129 -14.80 -14.94 -18.14
N GLN A 130 -14.92 -13.66 -18.47
CA GLN A 130 -15.54 -13.21 -19.73
C GLN A 130 -14.44 -12.96 -20.77
N LYS A 131 -14.76 -13.08 -22.07
CA LYS A 131 -13.78 -13.00 -23.16
C LYS A 131 -13.67 -11.57 -23.71
N VAL A 132 -12.44 -11.21 -24.11
CA VAL A 132 -12.09 -9.98 -24.82
C VAL A 132 -12.72 -9.96 -26.23
N ASN A 133 -13.15 -8.78 -26.69
CA ASN A 133 -13.50 -8.47 -28.07
C ASN A 133 -12.50 -7.41 -28.60
N PRO A 134 -12.08 -7.43 -29.88
CA PRO A 134 -10.81 -6.82 -30.32
C PRO A 134 -10.86 -5.32 -30.63
N ASP A 135 -11.93 -4.63 -30.24
CA ASP A 135 -12.11 -3.20 -30.45
C ASP A 135 -11.98 -2.47 -29.10
N ILE A 136 -11.02 -1.55 -28.96
CA ILE A 136 -10.89 -0.66 -27.79
C ILE A 136 -12.03 0.38 -27.86
N ASN A 137 -13.23 -0.09 -27.54
CA ASN A 137 -14.36 0.75 -27.18
C ASN A 137 -14.15 1.22 -25.74
N ASP A 138 -14.47 2.46 -25.42
CA ASP A 138 -14.29 3.02 -24.07
C ASP A 138 -14.98 2.20 -22.96
N ALA A 139 -14.50 2.31 -21.72
CA ALA A 139 -15.06 1.56 -20.58
C ALA A 139 -16.49 2.06 -20.28
N PRO A 140 -17.52 1.20 -20.43
CA PRO A 140 -18.91 1.66 -20.37
C PRO A 140 -19.30 2.01 -18.94
N VAL A 141 -19.64 3.29 -18.69
CA VAL A 141 -20.13 3.77 -17.39
C VAL A 141 -21.52 3.20 -17.10
N PRO A 142 -21.70 2.42 -16.01
CA PRO A 142 -23.03 2.04 -15.55
C PRO A 142 -23.82 3.30 -15.17
N ARG A 143 -25.09 3.40 -15.56
CA ARG A 143 -25.92 4.59 -15.28
C ARG A 143 -26.01 4.92 -13.79
N GLU A 144 -25.90 3.90 -12.97
CA GLU A 144 -25.98 3.91 -11.50
C GLU A 144 -24.73 4.51 -10.84
N GLN A 145 -23.64 4.69 -11.62
CA GLN A 145 -22.35 5.23 -11.17
C GLN A 145 -22.09 6.66 -11.68
N TYR A 146 -23.00 7.31 -12.41
CA TYR A 146 -22.80 8.71 -12.86
C TYR A 146 -22.75 9.73 -11.70
N ASP A 147 -23.40 9.40 -10.57
CA ASP A 147 -23.37 10.22 -9.36
C ASP A 147 -22.18 9.89 -8.44
N ASN A 148 -21.29 8.95 -8.83
CA ASN A 148 -20.09 8.63 -8.09
C ASN A 148 -19.03 9.72 -8.30
N PRO A 149 -18.51 10.37 -7.24
CA PRO A 149 -17.56 11.47 -7.39
C PRO A 149 -16.23 11.08 -8.04
N LEU A 150 -15.80 9.81 -7.92
CA LEU A 150 -14.63 9.30 -8.65
C LEU A 150 -14.91 9.20 -10.16
N VAL A 151 -16.14 8.84 -10.55
CA VAL A 151 -16.55 8.77 -11.96
C VAL A 151 -16.68 10.17 -12.55
N GLN A 152 -17.25 11.11 -11.79
CA GLN A 152 -17.32 12.51 -12.18
C GLN A 152 -15.93 13.09 -12.41
N LEU A 153 -14.97 12.88 -11.50
CA LEU A 153 -13.60 13.41 -11.65
C LEU A 153 -12.89 12.90 -12.92
N VAL A 154 -13.02 11.62 -13.25
CA VAL A 154 -12.42 11.05 -14.47
C VAL A 154 -13.13 11.57 -15.71
N ASN A 155 -14.47 11.55 -15.71
CA ASN A 155 -15.26 12.00 -16.85
C ASN A 155 -15.09 13.50 -17.13
N GLU A 156 -14.98 14.35 -16.09
CA GLU A 156 -14.64 15.77 -16.23
C GLU A 156 -13.21 15.97 -16.75
N THR A 157 -12.23 15.21 -16.24
CA THR A 157 -10.85 15.27 -16.75
C THR A 157 -10.80 14.86 -18.22
N ALA A 158 -11.46 13.76 -18.59
CA ALA A 158 -11.54 13.27 -19.96
C ALA A 158 -12.22 14.28 -20.90
N MET A 159 -13.39 14.81 -20.51
CA MET A 159 -14.11 15.81 -21.29
C MET A 159 -13.37 17.14 -21.43
N TYR A 160 -12.58 17.56 -20.43
CA TYR A 160 -11.85 18.83 -20.47
C TYR A 160 -10.63 18.78 -21.40
N PHE A 161 -9.95 17.63 -21.48
CA PHE A 161 -8.72 17.43 -22.26
C PHE A 161 -8.93 16.62 -23.57
N ASP A 162 -10.18 16.41 -24.00
CA ASP A 162 -10.55 15.63 -25.21
C ASP A 162 -9.97 14.19 -25.23
N LEU A 163 -9.97 13.55 -24.06
CA LEU A 163 -9.48 12.17 -23.86
C LEU A 163 -10.65 11.17 -23.74
N THR A 164 -10.39 9.89 -23.97
CA THR A 164 -11.29 8.83 -23.50
C THR A 164 -11.25 8.69 -21.97
N LEU A 165 -12.30 8.09 -21.38
CA LEU A 165 -12.31 7.77 -19.95
C LEU A 165 -11.09 6.93 -19.60
N ASN A 166 -10.78 5.93 -20.42
CA ASN A 166 -9.55 5.15 -20.33
C ASN A 166 -8.29 6.03 -20.28
N GLU A 167 -7.96 6.79 -21.33
CA GLU A 167 -6.70 7.56 -21.42
C GLU A 167 -6.46 8.47 -20.21
N SER A 168 -7.53 9.03 -19.63
CA SER A 168 -7.44 9.89 -18.44
C SER A 168 -7.10 9.16 -17.12
N LEU A 169 -7.14 7.83 -17.04
CA LEU A 169 -7.02 7.06 -15.78
C LEU A 169 -5.59 6.76 -15.30
N TRP A 170 -4.59 6.83 -16.17
CA TRP A 170 -3.21 6.41 -15.89
C TRP A 170 -2.24 7.58 -15.90
N ALA A 171 -1.19 7.52 -15.08
CA ALA A 171 -0.14 8.54 -15.10
C ALA A 171 0.82 8.26 -16.26
N THR A 172 0.58 8.88 -17.41
CA THR A 172 1.37 8.68 -18.63
C THR A 172 2.67 9.50 -18.60
N TYR A 173 3.80 8.83 -18.85
CA TYR A 173 5.13 9.44 -18.93
C TYR A 173 5.85 9.01 -20.22
N PRO A 174 6.67 9.87 -20.85
CA PRO A 174 7.57 9.47 -21.94
C PRO A 174 8.50 8.32 -21.49
N ASN A 175 8.70 7.32 -22.34
CA ASN A 175 9.52 6.15 -22.02
C ASN A 175 11.02 6.41 -22.33
N PRO A 176 11.91 6.53 -21.33
CA PRO A 176 13.35 6.66 -21.58
C PRO A 176 14.01 5.34 -22.04
N PHE A 177 13.25 4.24 -22.07
CA PHE A 177 13.69 2.91 -22.49
C PHE A 177 13.13 2.48 -23.86
N GLU A 178 12.49 3.38 -24.62
CA GLU A 178 11.96 3.08 -25.96
C GLU A 178 13.04 2.45 -26.85
N ASP A 179 12.67 1.36 -27.54
CA ASP A 179 13.55 0.56 -28.42
C ASP A 179 14.84 -0.02 -27.76
N TYR A 180 15.02 0.10 -26.44
CA TYR A 180 16.19 -0.44 -25.72
C TYR A 180 16.29 -1.98 -25.80
N ASN A 181 15.13 -2.66 -25.86
CA ASN A 181 15.03 -4.11 -26.03
C ASN A 181 13.71 -4.49 -26.71
N GLU A 182 13.51 -5.78 -27.03
CA GLU A 182 12.30 -6.27 -27.71
C GLU A 182 11.00 -6.08 -26.91
N ASP A 183 11.05 -5.92 -25.58
CA ASP A 183 9.85 -5.65 -24.76
C ASP A 183 9.42 -4.18 -24.78
N MET A 184 10.36 -3.26 -25.03
CA MET A 184 10.16 -1.80 -25.12
C MET A 184 10.11 -1.26 -26.56
N LYS A 185 10.09 -2.16 -27.54
CA LYS A 185 10.14 -1.84 -28.97
C LYS A 185 8.87 -1.13 -29.45
N GLY A 186 8.99 0.10 -29.91
CA GLY A 186 7.86 0.98 -30.24
C GLY A 186 6.95 1.31 -29.05
N VAL A 187 7.48 1.27 -27.82
CA VAL A 187 6.77 1.69 -26.59
C VAL A 187 7.26 3.09 -26.23
N SER A 188 6.59 4.12 -26.76
CA SER A 188 6.97 5.53 -26.57
C SER A 188 6.59 6.09 -25.19
N GLU A 189 5.66 5.45 -24.48
CA GLU A 189 5.10 5.93 -23.21
C GLU A 189 4.92 4.79 -22.19
N LEU A 190 5.06 5.15 -20.91
CA LEU A 190 4.83 4.30 -19.75
C LEU A 190 3.53 4.75 -19.04
N LEU A 191 2.58 3.84 -18.86
CA LEU A 191 1.33 4.11 -18.13
C LEU A 191 1.48 3.72 -16.67
N LEU A 192 1.96 4.64 -15.82
CA LEU A 192 2.27 4.37 -14.42
C LEU A 192 1.03 4.43 -13.51
N VAL A 193 1.03 3.61 -12.46
CA VAL A 193 -0.03 3.49 -11.43
C VAL A 193 0.58 3.16 -10.06
N ASP A 194 -0.23 3.23 -9.00
CA ASP A 194 0.16 2.82 -7.66
C ASP A 194 0.57 1.34 -7.59
N GLY A 195 1.73 1.07 -6.96
CA GLY A 195 2.25 -0.27 -6.76
C GLY A 195 1.36 -1.20 -5.97
N SER A 196 0.52 -0.69 -5.06
CA SER A 196 -0.44 -1.49 -4.29
C SER A 196 -1.46 -2.23 -5.18
N LEU A 197 -1.74 -1.74 -6.41
CA LEU A 197 -2.56 -2.45 -7.38
C LEU A 197 -1.97 -3.80 -7.83
N THR A 198 -0.68 -4.06 -7.56
CA THR A 198 -0.03 -5.36 -7.82
C THR A 198 -0.41 -6.44 -6.80
N LEU A 199 -1.19 -6.10 -5.77
CA LEU A 199 -1.44 -6.91 -4.57
C LEU A 199 -0.23 -7.02 -3.62
N GLU A 200 0.76 -6.14 -3.80
CA GLU A 200 1.94 -5.96 -2.96
C GLU A 200 2.05 -4.47 -2.55
N SER A 201 1.29 -4.06 -1.54
CA SER A 201 1.28 -2.70 -0.97
C SER A 201 2.57 -2.34 -0.24
N ASN A 202 3.35 -3.34 0.21
CA ASN A 202 4.65 -3.12 0.83
C ASN A 202 5.74 -2.94 -0.25
N PRO A 203 6.63 -1.91 -0.18
CA PRO A 203 7.76 -1.65 -1.11
C PRO A 203 8.88 -2.71 -1.08
N LEU A 204 8.56 -4.01 -1.07
CA LEU A 204 9.55 -5.06 -0.80
C LEU A 204 10.42 -5.44 -1.99
N ARG A 205 9.86 -5.43 -3.20
CA ARG A 205 10.60 -5.81 -4.43
C ARG A 205 11.97 -5.14 -4.62
N PRO A 206 12.14 -3.81 -4.47
CA PRO A 206 13.47 -3.18 -4.56
C PRO A 206 14.43 -3.60 -3.43
N LEU A 207 13.92 -4.05 -2.28
CA LEU A 207 14.73 -4.40 -1.10
C LEU A 207 15.25 -5.84 -1.16
N ILE A 208 14.52 -6.74 -1.82
CA ILE A 208 14.84 -8.17 -1.89
C ILE A 208 15.79 -8.53 -3.05
N ILE A 209 16.21 -7.55 -3.85
CA ILE A 209 17.20 -7.72 -4.93
C ILE A 209 18.56 -8.14 -4.34
N PRO A 210 19.11 -9.33 -4.69
CA PRO A 210 20.34 -9.86 -4.09
C PRO A 210 21.55 -8.92 -4.16
N GLU A 211 21.64 -8.12 -5.22
CA GLU A 211 22.70 -7.14 -5.48
C GLU A 211 22.77 -6.06 -4.39
N ARG A 212 21.64 -5.73 -3.74
CA ARG A 212 21.57 -4.79 -2.61
C ARG A 212 22.03 -5.38 -1.27
N LYS A 213 22.16 -6.72 -1.16
CA LYS A 213 22.78 -7.43 -0.04
C LYS A 213 22.24 -7.05 1.35
N LEU A 214 20.93 -6.84 1.47
CA LEU A 214 20.32 -6.52 2.76
C LEU A 214 20.33 -7.74 3.71
N ASP A 215 20.80 -7.52 4.94
CA ASP A 215 20.80 -8.55 6.00
C ASP A 215 19.45 -8.63 6.76
N LEU A 216 18.79 -7.47 6.93
CA LEU A 216 17.51 -7.29 7.61
C LEU A 216 16.62 -6.31 6.82
N ILE A 217 15.34 -6.66 6.69
CA ILE A 217 14.27 -5.80 6.18
C ILE A 217 13.21 -5.71 7.29
N ILE A 218 12.77 -4.50 7.63
CA ILE A 218 11.67 -4.26 8.56
C ILE A 218 10.47 -3.77 7.74
N VAL A 219 9.31 -4.39 7.94
CA VAL A 219 8.05 -4.08 7.24
C VAL A 219 7.02 -3.68 8.26
N TYR A 220 6.56 -2.43 8.18
CA TYR A 220 5.37 -1.97 8.86
C TYR A 220 4.18 -2.05 7.89
N GLU A 221 3.24 -2.95 8.14
CA GLU A 221 2.12 -3.24 7.23
C GLU A 221 0.82 -2.64 7.77
N VAL A 222 0.17 -1.81 6.96
CA VAL A 222 -1.10 -1.10 7.26
C VAL A 222 -2.19 -1.44 6.23
N SER A 223 -2.20 -2.67 5.73
CA SER A 223 -3.21 -3.13 4.78
C SER A 223 -4.56 -3.42 5.45
N SER A 224 -5.62 -3.48 4.64
CA SER A 224 -6.99 -3.76 5.08
C SER A 224 -7.51 -5.09 4.51
N ASP A 225 -6.65 -6.11 4.50
CA ASP A 225 -6.86 -7.39 3.82
C ASP A 225 -7.83 -8.35 4.54
N ALA A 226 -8.22 -8.04 5.78
CA ALA A 226 -9.11 -8.84 6.62
C ALA A 226 -10.47 -8.18 6.89
N PRO A 227 -11.44 -8.88 7.52
CA PRO A 227 -12.57 -8.25 8.21
C PRO A 227 -12.11 -7.15 9.17
N ASN A 228 -12.98 -6.18 9.43
CA ASN A 228 -12.68 -4.97 10.22
C ASN A 228 -11.44 -4.19 9.75
N SER A 229 -11.06 -4.31 8.47
CA SER A 229 -9.91 -3.61 7.87
C SER A 229 -8.55 -3.89 8.52
N TRP A 230 -8.39 -5.05 9.18
CA TRP A 230 -7.11 -5.47 9.75
C TRP A 230 -6.17 -6.12 8.73
N VAL A 231 -4.90 -6.25 9.15
CA VAL A 231 -3.83 -6.95 8.42
C VAL A 231 -3.97 -8.46 8.62
N ASN A 232 -3.71 -9.25 7.58
CA ASN A 232 -3.63 -10.72 7.65
C ASN A 232 -2.42 -11.35 6.95
N GLY A 233 -1.49 -10.53 6.44
CA GLY A 233 -0.26 -10.97 5.77
C GLY A 233 -0.42 -11.40 4.30
N THR A 234 -1.58 -11.18 3.67
CA THR A 234 -1.78 -11.47 2.25
C THR A 234 -0.76 -10.76 1.37
N ASN A 235 -0.38 -9.52 1.71
CA ASN A 235 0.66 -8.77 0.99
C ASN A 235 2.04 -9.46 1.05
N LEU A 236 2.49 -9.96 2.21
CA LEU A 236 3.74 -10.74 2.30
C LEU A 236 3.68 -12.06 1.53
N ILE A 237 2.53 -12.74 1.52
CA ILE A 237 2.32 -13.96 0.75
C ILE A 237 2.45 -13.67 -0.75
N ASN A 238 1.85 -12.58 -1.23
CA ASN A 238 1.97 -12.16 -2.63
C ASN A 238 3.42 -11.82 -3.00
N THR A 239 4.14 -11.07 -2.15
CA THR A 239 5.58 -10.82 -2.35
C THR A 239 6.38 -12.11 -2.43
N ALA A 240 6.12 -13.10 -1.55
CA ALA A 240 6.81 -14.39 -1.59
C ALA A 240 6.52 -15.18 -2.88
N LEU A 241 5.27 -15.13 -3.37
CA LEU A 241 4.87 -15.77 -4.63
C LEU A 241 5.54 -15.10 -5.84
N THR A 242 5.64 -13.77 -5.86
CA THR A 242 6.32 -13.04 -6.94
C THR A 242 7.83 -13.22 -6.90
N ALA A 243 8.45 -13.17 -5.71
CA ALA A 243 9.87 -13.43 -5.53
C ALA A 243 10.24 -14.84 -6.05
N SER A 244 9.44 -15.85 -5.71
CA SER A 244 9.59 -17.23 -6.23
C SER A 244 9.51 -17.31 -7.76
N GLN A 245 8.56 -16.58 -8.39
CA GLN A 245 8.45 -16.50 -9.86
C GLN A 245 9.67 -15.82 -10.51
N GLY A 246 10.26 -14.82 -9.85
CA GLY A 246 11.48 -14.16 -10.29
C GLY A 246 12.79 -14.89 -9.91
N ASN A 247 12.71 -16.05 -9.25
CA ASN A 247 13.86 -16.74 -8.64
C ASN A 247 14.67 -15.85 -7.66
N ILE A 248 13.99 -14.92 -6.99
CA ILE A 248 14.55 -14.02 -5.98
C ILE A 248 14.46 -14.70 -4.60
N PRO A 249 15.55 -14.79 -3.82
CA PRO A 249 15.51 -15.35 -2.47
C PRO A 249 14.64 -14.51 -1.51
N PHE A 250 13.60 -15.11 -0.97
CA PHE A 250 12.71 -14.48 0.02
C PHE A 250 12.38 -15.45 1.16
N PRO A 251 12.12 -14.97 2.40
CA PRO A 251 11.68 -15.84 3.48
C PRO A 251 10.44 -16.66 3.15
N LYS A 252 10.35 -17.87 3.70
CA LYS A 252 9.09 -18.63 3.72
C LYS A 252 8.08 -17.87 4.58
N ILE A 253 6.96 -17.47 3.98
CA ILE A 253 5.81 -16.86 4.66
C ILE A 253 4.72 -17.95 4.83
N PRO A 254 4.09 -18.06 6.01
CA PRO A 254 2.91 -18.92 6.21
C PRO A 254 1.68 -18.43 5.43
N ASP A 255 0.70 -19.31 5.20
CA ASP A 255 -0.61 -18.89 4.71
C ASP A 255 -1.41 -18.10 5.76
N VAL A 256 -2.44 -17.39 5.31
CA VAL A 256 -3.32 -16.55 6.15
C VAL A 256 -3.92 -17.35 7.33
N ASN A 257 -4.33 -18.60 7.10
CA ASN A 257 -4.89 -19.46 8.15
C ASN A 257 -3.86 -19.72 9.25
N THR A 258 -2.60 -19.99 8.88
CA THR A 258 -1.49 -20.17 9.80
C THR A 258 -1.13 -18.88 10.54
N ILE A 259 -1.07 -17.74 9.83
CA ILE A 259 -0.80 -16.41 10.43
C ILE A 259 -1.83 -16.11 11.53
N VAL A 260 -3.12 -16.22 11.21
CA VAL A 260 -4.22 -15.93 12.14
C VAL A 260 -4.29 -16.99 13.25
N ALA A 261 -4.09 -18.27 12.94
CA ALA A 261 -4.11 -19.34 13.94
C ALA A 261 -2.96 -19.26 14.96
N GLN A 262 -1.83 -18.67 14.59
CA GLN A 262 -0.67 -18.46 15.46
C GLN A 262 -0.58 -17.03 16.01
N ASN A 263 -1.61 -16.21 15.80
CA ASN A 263 -1.70 -14.82 16.25
C ASN A 263 -0.58 -13.90 15.69
N LEU A 264 0.04 -14.27 14.56
CA LEU A 264 1.19 -13.55 14.00
C LEU A 264 0.78 -12.18 13.43
N SER A 265 -0.47 -12.01 12.99
CA SER A 265 -1.04 -10.72 12.58
C SER A 265 -1.28 -9.74 13.75
N PHE A 266 -1.04 -10.16 14.99
CA PHE A 266 -1.23 -9.36 16.20
C PHE A 266 0.09 -9.08 16.96
N GLN A 267 1.24 -9.36 16.35
CA GLN A 267 2.56 -9.12 16.95
C GLN A 267 3.72 -9.05 15.95
N PRO A 268 4.81 -8.34 16.30
CA PRO A 268 6.10 -8.48 15.66
C PRO A 268 6.52 -9.94 15.45
N THR A 269 6.88 -10.29 14.22
CA THR A 269 7.29 -11.66 13.86
C THR A 269 8.49 -11.65 12.92
N PHE A 270 9.50 -12.46 13.21
CA PHE A 270 10.65 -12.66 12.33
C PHE A 270 10.46 -13.86 11.38
N PHE A 271 10.65 -13.64 10.07
CA PHE A 271 10.67 -14.67 9.04
C PHE A 271 12.06 -14.83 8.42
N GLY A 272 12.38 -16.05 7.96
CA GLY A 272 13.66 -16.33 7.30
C GLY A 272 14.83 -16.51 8.28
N CYS A 273 14.55 -16.91 9.53
CA CYS A 273 15.58 -17.12 10.53
C CYS A 273 16.60 -18.20 10.08
N ASN A 274 16.11 -19.35 9.62
CA ASN A 274 16.93 -20.47 9.15
C ASN A 274 17.09 -20.52 7.61
N ALA A 275 16.85 -19.41 6.91
CA ALA A 275 16.98 -19.34 5.45
C ALA A 275 18.46 -19.28 4.99
N SER A 276 18.75 -19.35 3.69
CA SER A 276 20.14 -19.22 3.16
C SER A 276 20.74 -17.83 3.39
N THR A 277 22.06 -17.68 3.22
CA THR A 277 22.75 -16.38 3.38
C THR A 277 22.35 -15.35 2.32
N SER A 278 21.80 -15.81 1.20
CA SER A 278 21.20 -14.98 0.15
C SER A 278 19.80 -14.45 0.49
N THR A 279 19.17 -14.92 1.58
CA THR A 279 17.82 -14.50 1.99
C THR A 279 17.90 -13.54 3.18
N PRO A 280 17.35 -12.32 3.07
CA PRO A 280 17.31 -11.37 4.18
C PRO A 280 16.48 -11.92 5.35
N LEU A 281 16.76 -11.46 6.57
CA LEU A 281 15.77 -11.54 7.65
C LEU A 281 14.64 -10.55 7.37
N LEU A 282 13.41 -10.98 7.60
CA LEU A 282 12.24 -10.09 7.52
C LEU A 282 11.65 -9.95 8.93
N LEU A 283 11.61 -8.73 9.46
CA LEU A 283 10.78 -8.39 10.61
C LEU A 283 9.47 -7.82 10.09
N TRP A 284 8.36 -8.47 10.41
CA TRP A 284 7.03 -8.00 10.09
C TRP A 284 6.37 -7.38 11.32
N LEU A 285 5.86 -6.17 11.15
CA LEU A 285 5.13 -5.37 12.13
C LEU A 285 3.72 -5.09 11.57
N PRO A 286 2.76 -6.01 11.75
CA PRO A 286 1.39 -5.81 11.28
C PRO A 286 0.65 -4.79 12.15
N ASN A 287 -0.06 -3.86 11.52
CA ASN A 287 -0.98 -2.96 12.22
C ASN A 287 -2.12 -3.75 12.87
N ALA A 288 -2.25 -3.54 14.18
CA ALA A 288 -3.12 -4.26 15.08
C ALA A 288 -3.41 -3.35 16.28
N PRO A 289 -4.54 -3.54 17.01
CA PRO A 289 -4.83 -2.71 18.16
C PRO A 289 -3.94 -3.12 19.35
N TRP A 290 -3.06 -2.21 19.75
CA TRP A 290 -2.18 -2.32 20.91
C TRP A 290 -2.64 -1.37 22.02
N THR A 291 -2.85 -0.09 21.70
CA THR A 291 -3.39 0.94 22.61
C THR A 291 -4.76 1.46 22.17
N GLY A 292 -5.08 1.40 20.88
CA GLY A 292 -6.37 1.85 20.35
C GLY A 292 -6.69 1.21 19.00
N TYR A 293 -7.83 1.60 18.43
CA TYR A 293 -8.30 1.12 17.13
C TYR A 293 -7.76 2.01 16.00
N THR A 294 -6.86 1.47 15.17
CA THR A 294 -6.13 2.20 14.12
C THR A 294 -6.42 1.70 12.70
N ASN A 295 -7.47 0.90 12.54
CA ASN A 295 -7.99 0.35 11.30
C ASN A 295 -8.82 1.37 10.50
N TYR A 296 -8.33 2.61 10.41
CA TYR A 296 -8.97 3.71 9.67
C TYR A 296 -9.14 3.37 8.18
N SER A 297 -10.16 3.93 7.55
CA SER A 297 -10.38 3.73 6.10
C SER A 297 -9.30 4.44 5.28
N TYR A 298 -8.82 3.79 4.21
CA TYR A 298 -7.94 4.43 3.23
C TYR A 298 -8.58 5.64 2.52
N THR A 299 -9.91 5.79 2.60
CA THR A 299 -10.66 6.95 2.09
C THR A 299 -10.75 8.11 3.08
N GLN A 300 -10.24 7.96 4.31
CA GLN A 300 -10.24 9.02 5.30
C GLN A 300 -9.16 10.06 4.94
N THR A 301 -9.59 11.28 4.60
CA THR A 301 -8.72 12.36 4.12
C THR A 301 -8.29 13.34 5.21
N GLN A 302 -8.87 13.23 6.42
CA GLN A 302 -8.59 14.11 7.56
C GLN A 302 -8.53 13.28 8.85
N PHE A 303 -7.63 13.65 9.74
CA PHE A 303 -7.46 13.04 11.06
C PHE A 303 -7.45 14.14 12.12
N THR A 304 -8.10 13.90 13.25
CA THR A 304 -7.98 14.79 14.40
C THR A 304 -6.63 14.58 15.10
N PRO A 305 -6.12 15.56 15.89
CA PRO A 305 -4.88 15.38 16.63
C PRO A 305 -4.90 14.13 17.53
N ASN A 306 -6.03 13.83 18.18
CA ASN A 306 -6.20 12.63 18.99
C ASN A 306 -6.08 11.34 18.16
N GLN A 307 -6.68 11.29 16.97
CA GLN A 307 -6.54 10.14 16.07
C GLN A 307 -5.08 9.96 15.59
N VAL A 308 -4.35 11.06 15.34
CA VAL A 308 -2.92 11.00 15.00
C VAL A 308 -2.11 10.47 16.18
N ASP A 309 -2.33 10.99 17.39
CA ASP A 309 -1.64 10.55 18.61
C ASP A 309 -1.90 9.06 18.89
N ILE A 310 -3.15 8.60 18.78
CA ILE A 310 -3.53 7.18 18.91
C ILE A 310 -2.82 6.33 17.84
N ALA A 311 -2.79 6.78 16.58
CA ALA A 311 -2.14 6.04 15.50
C ALA A 311 -0.62 5.90 15.72
N LEU A 312 0.05 6.99 16.12
CA LEU A 312 1.49 7.03 16.37
C LEU A 312 1.88 6.22 17.62
N GLU A 313 1.15 6.38 18.72
CA GLU A 313 1.40 5.62 19.96
C GLU A 313 1.17 4.11 19.71
N ASN A 314 0.10 3.73 19.02
CA ASN A 314 -0.16 2.35 18.68
C ASN A 314 0.96 1.75 17.80
N ALA A 315 1.43 2.50 16.80
CA ALA A 315 2.56 2.09 15.95
C ALA A 315 3.86 1.93 16.75
N PHE A 316 4.14 2.85 17.68
CA PHE A 316 5.26 2.75 18.62
C PHE A 316 5.17 1.50 19.49
N GLN A 317 3.99 1.20 20.03
CA GLN A 317 3.78 0.02 20.88
C GLN A 317 3.89 -1.30 20.09
N VAL A 318 3.41 -1.36 18.83
CA VAL A 318 3.70 -2.48 17.91
C VAL A 318 5.21 -2.65 17.72
N ALA A 319 5.92 -1.59 17.31
CA ALA A 319 7.34 -1.65 16.96
C ALA A 319 8.26 -1.94 18.16
N THR A 320 7.89 -1.51 19.36
CA THR A 320 8.64 -1.71 20.62
C THR A 320 8.16 -2.90 21.44
N TYR A 321 7.22 -3.69 20.91
CA TYR A 321 6.61 -4.84 21.58
C TYR A 321 6.10 -4.51 22.98
N GLY A 322 5.31 -3.43 23.05
CA GLY A 322 4.71 -2.89 24.27
C GLY A 322 5.69 -2.07 25.11
N ASN A 323 6.61 -1.33 24.48
CA ASN A 323 7.75 -0.69 25.14
C ASN A 323 8.54 -1.67 26.03
N GLY A 324 8.75 -2.89 25.54
CA GLY A 324 9.37 -3.99 26.27
C GLY A 324 8.51 -4.66 27.36
N SER A 325 7.25 -4.26 27.57
CA SER A 325 6.37 -4.89 28.57
C SER A 325 5.91 -6.31 28.20
N VAL A 326 5.91 -6.67 26.92
CA VAL A 326 5.54 -8.03 26.45
C VAL A 326 6.76 -8.97 26.42
N ASP A 327 7.95 -8.46 26.12
CA ASP A 327 9.24 -9.12 26.34
C ASP A 327 10.33 -8.07 26.58
N GLU A 328 10.90 -8.06 27.79
CA GLU A 328 11.99 -7.15 28.19
C GLU A 328 13.24 -7.31 27.31
N ASN A 329 13.40 -8.45 26.63
CA ASN A 329 14.51 -8.75 25.75
C ASN A 329 14.28 -8.25 24.31
N TRP A 330 13.13 -7.63 24.00
CA TRP A 330 12.81 -7.17 22.64
C TRP A 330 13.87 -6.23 22.04
N PRO A 331 14.40 -5.20 22.75
CA PRO A 331 15.46 -4.34 22.23
C PRO A 331 16.75 -5.11 21.91
N ALA A 332 17.10 -6.12 22.72
CA ALA A 332 18.24 -7.00 22.45
C ALA A 332 17.99 -7.92 21.24
N CYS A 333 16.76 -8.41 21.05
CA CYS A 333 16.38 -9.20 19.88
C CYS A 333 16.47 -8.37 18.59
N LEU A 334 16.02 -7.11 18.61
CA LEU A 334 16.19 -6.16 17.50
C LEU A 334 17.66 -5.88 17.19
N ALA A 335 18.49 -5.65 18.22
CA ALA A 335 19.93 -5.44 18.05
C ALA A 335 20.60 -6.68 17.40
N CYS A 336 20.30 -7.89 17.88
CA CYS A 336 20.79 -9.14 17.30
C CYS A 336 20.30 -9.34 15.86
N ALA A 337 19.06 -8.97 15.54
CA ALA A 337 18.51 -9.03 14.19
C ALA A 337 19.27 -8.11 13.23
N ALA A 338 19.58 -6.88 13.65
CA ALA A 338 20.32 -5.90 12.84
C ALA A 338 21.75 -6.38 12.50
N ILE A 339 22.41 -7.13 13.39
CA ILE A 339 23.73 -7.72 13.13
C ILE A 339 23.69 -9.18 12.66
N LYS A 340 22.51 -9.75 12.36
CA LYS A 340 22.33 -11.17 12.02
C LYS A 340 23.24 -11.62 10.88
N GLY A 341 23.43 -10.80 9.85
CA GLY A 341 24.33 -11.11 8.74
C GLY A 341 25.74 -11.48 9.21
N SER A 342 26.24 -10.74 10.21
CA SER A 342 27.52 -11.02 10.88
C SER A 342 27.43 -12.21 11.82
N LEU A 343 26.39 -12.32 12.64
CA LEU A 343 26.21 -13.46 13.57
C LEU A 343 26.17 -14.81 12.84
N ARG A 344 25.51 -14.87 11.68
CA ARG A 344 25.43 -16.06 10.83
C ARG A 344 26.76 -16.48 10.20
N ARG A 345 27.68 -15.53 9.98
CA ARG A 345 29.05 -15.83 9.54
C ARG A 345 29.90 -16.42 10.69
N LEU A 346 29.40 -16.39 11.92
CA LEU A 346 30.07 -16.84 13.14
C LEU A 346 29.33 -18.00 13.84
N ASP A 347 28.30 -18.56 13.22
CA ASP A 347 27.47 -19.68 13.74
C ASP A 347 26.83 -19.41 15.11
N ILE A 348 26.40 -18.15 15.35
CA ILE A 348 25.77 -17.73 16.61
C ILE A 348 24.24 -17.92 16.53
N GLU A 349 23.65 -18.35 17.65
CA GLU A 349 22.22 -18.67 17.78
C GLU A 349 21.29 -17.46 17.50
N MET A 350 20.09 -17.76 17.00
CA MET A 350 19.16 -16.82 16.39
C MET A 350 18.31 -16.02 17.41
N PRO A 351 17.80 -14.82 17.04
CA PRO A 351 16.89 -14.05 17.89
C PRO A 351 15.59 -14.80 18.20
N ARG A 352 14.98 -14.45 19.34
CA ARG A 352 13.62 -14.87 19.71
C ARG A 352 12.60 -14.24 18.75
N HIS A 353 11.34 -14.69 18.83
CA HIS A 353 10.22 -14.24 17.96
C HIS A 353 10.33 -14.63 16.47
N CYS A 354 11.22 -15.58 16.15
CA CYS A 354 11.22 -16.29 14.87
C CYS A 354 9.99 -17.18 14.71
N TRP A 355 9.31 -17.08 13.57
CA TRP A 355 8.35 -18.09 13.16
C TRP A 355 9.06 -19.44 13.00
N ASN A 356 8.58 -20.46 13.71
CA ASN A 356 9.19 -21.79 13.81
C ASN A 356 8.94 -22.68 12.58
N GLY A 357 8.13 -22.22 11.61
CA GLY A 357 7.83 -22.94 10.38
C GLY A 357 6.67 -23.93 10.46
N THR A 358 6.00 -24.08 11.62
CA THR A 358 4.81 -24.94 11.75
C THR A 358 3.61 -24.29 11.06
N VAL A 359 2.76 -25.12 10.46
CA VAL A 359 1.54 -24.70 9.74
C VAL A 359 0.30 -25.10 10.52
N SER A 360 -0.83 -24.45 10.23
CA SER A 360 -2.13 -24.72 10.86
C SER A 360 -3.20 -24.98 9.81
N GLU A 361 -3.98 -26.04 10.00
CA GLU A 361 -5.18 -26.32 9.18
C GLU A 361 -6.42 -25.55 9.69
N ARG A 362 -6.30 -24.77 10.78
CA ARG A 362 -7.40 -23.96 11.33
C ARG A 362 -7.75 -22.83 10.36
N VAL A 363 -8.92 -22.95 9.72
CA VAL A 363 -9.48 -21.88 8.90
C VAL A 363 -9.79 -20.64 9.75
N ALA A 364 -9.32 -19.47 9.30
CA ALA A 364 -9.63 -18.18 9.90
C ALA A 364 -11.12 -17.82 9.68
N LYS A 365 -11.71 -17.13 10.66
CA LYS A 365 -13.12 -16.70 10.67
C LYS A 365 -13.21 -15.22 11.03
N ASP A 366 -14.35 -14.59 10.76
CA ASP A 366 -14.54 -13.15 11.04
C ASP A 366 -14.29 -12.79 12.51
N GLY A 367 -14.67 -13.66 13.45
CA GLY A 367 -14.41 -13.50 14.89
C GLY A 367 -12.93 -13.61 15.31
N ASP A 368 -12.02 -14.08 14.44
CA ASP A 368 -10.58 -13.96 14.68
C ASP A 368 -10.05 -12.52 14.50
N PHE A 369 -10.88 -11.64 13.91
CA PHE A 369 -10.57 -10.24 13.64
C PHE A 369 -11.41 -9.26 14.50
N ASP A 370 -12.13 -9.78 15.51
CA ASP A 370 -12.70 -9.00 16.62
C ASP A 370 -11.60 -8.74 17.67
N LEU A 371 -10.60 -7.96 17.25
CA LEU A 371 -9.40 -7.67 18.04
C LEU A 371 -9.70 -6.60 19.10
N ARG A 372 -8.99 -6.68 20.22
CA ARG A 372 -8.97 -5.66 21.29
C ARG A 372 -7.56 -5.13 21.51
N PRO A 373 -7.39 -3.89 21.99
CA PRO A 373 -6.09 -3.35 22.34
C PRO A 373 -5.32 -4.28 23.29
N ARG A 374 -4.13 -4.72 22.87
CA ARG A 374 -3.29 -5.64 23.67
C ARG A 374 -2.96 -5.10 25.06
N LEU A 375 -2.77 -3.78 25.19
CA LEU A 375 -2.40 -3.09 26.42
C LEU A 375 -3.61 -2.54 27.20
N ASP A 376 -4.80 -2.52 26.59
CA ASP A 376 -6.08 -2.28 27.27
C ASP A 376 -7.19 -3.24 26.75
N PRO A 377 -7.23 -4.49 27.25
CA PRO A 377 -8.23 -5.48 26.83
C PRO A 377 -9.68 -5.15 27.25
N GLU A 378 -9.87 -4.16 28.12
CA GLU A 378 -11.19 -3.70 28.58
C GLU A 378 -11.78 -2.64 27.65
N LEU A 379 -10.98 -1.99 26.81
CA LEU A 379 -11.40 -1.09 25.75
C LEU A 379 -11.99 -1.89 24.58
N SER A 380 -13.32 -2.04 24.57
CA SER A 380 -14.04 -2.57 23.40
C SER A 380 -14.21 -1.47 22.34
N PHE A 381 -14.39 -1.88 21.08
CA PHE A 381 -14.67 -0.96 19.98
C PHE A 381 -15.86 -0.03 20.27
N ALA A 382 -16.92 -0.52 20.90
CA ALA A 382 -18.07 0.32 21.29
C ALA A 382 -17.67 1.44 22.28
N LYS A 383 -16.92 1.11 23.33
CA LYS A 383 -16.41 2.11 24.28
C LYS A 383 -15.51 3.13 23.60
N TRP A 384 -14.62 2.67 22.71
CA TRP A 384 -13.71 3.52 21.94
C TRP A 384 -14.48 4.46 21.00
N ASN A 385 -15.50 3.96 20.30
CA ASN A 385 -16.35 4.76 19.43
C ASN A 385 -17.09 5.86 20.22
N GLU A 386 -17.65 5.52 21.39
CA GLU A 386 -18.28 6.51 22.28
C GLU A 386 -17.29 7.52 22.88
N SER A 387 -16.02 7.14 23.12
CA SER A 387 -15.04 7.97 23.81
C SER A 387 -14.22 8.88 22.89
N ASP A 388 -13.79 8.35 21.75
CA ASP A 388 -12.78 8.94 20.85
C ASP A 388 -13.32 9.26 19.45
N TRP A 389 -14.47 8.71 19.04
CA TRP A 389 -15.08 8.98 17.73
C TRP A 389 -16.29 9.93 17.83
N GLU A 390 -17.32 9.56 18.60
CA GLU A 390 -18.59 10.33 18.69
C GLU A 390 -18.45 11.68 19.39
N LYS A 391 -17.53 11.81 20.36
CA LYS A 391 -17.28 13.11 21.01
C LYS A 391 -16.72 14.15 20.04
N GLU A 392 -15.98 13.73 19.02
CA GLU A 392 -15.37 14.63 18.05
C GLU A 392 -16.37 15.02 16.95
N GLU A 393 -17.25 14.10 16.50
CA GLU A 393 -18.41 14.44 15.67
C GLU A 393 -19.33 15.49 16.32
N SER A 394 -19.44 15.52 17.66
CA SER A 394 -20.26 16.53 18.37
C SER A 394 -19.82 17.99 18.15
N THR A 395 -18.63 18.21 17.58
CA THR A 395 -18.17 19.56 17.17
C THR A 395 -18.62 19.97 15.76
N GLY A 396 -19.16 19.04 14.95
CA GLY A 396 -19.77 19.27 13.64
C GLY A 396 -21.24 18.85 13.62
N GLY A 397 -22.15 19.75 14.02
CA GLY A 397 -23.53 19.37 14.36
C GLY A 397 -24.37 18.76 13.23
N GLY A 398 -24.95 17.59 13.49
CA GLY A 398 -25.97 16.94 12.63
C GLY A 398 -26.62 15.72 13.29
N SER A 399 -27.73 15.91 14.02
CA SER A 399 -28.39 14.83 14.78
C SER A 399 -29.14 13.81 13.89
N GLY A 400 -28.84 12.51 14.05
CA GLY A 400 -29.59 11.39 13.45
C GLY A 400 -29.75 10.22 14.45
N SER A 401 -30.91 9.57 14.47
CA SER A 401 -31.32 8.66 15.56
C SER A 401 -31.27 7.17 15.19
N GLY A 402 -30.45 6.40 15.92
CA GLY A 402 -30.81 5.12 16.56
C GLY A 402 -31.10 3.85 15.73
N GLY A 403 -30.27 2.82 15.94
CA GLY A 403 -30.70 1.41 15.98
C GLY A 403 -30.27 0.48 14.83
N ASP A 404 -29.21 -0.31 15.04
CA ASP A 404 -29.25 -1.80 15.07
C ASP A 404 -27.83 -2.40 15.24
N ASP A 405 -27.68 -3.34 16.18
CA ASP A 405 -26.41 -3.99 16.51
C ASP A 405 -25.93 -4.97 15.41
N SER A 406 -24.89 -4.59 14.68
CA SER A 406 -24.04 -5.54 13.95
C SER A 406 -22.68 -4.93 13.63
N ALA A 407 -21.59 -5.65 13.91
CA ALA A 407 -20.22 -5.20 13.68
C ALA A 407 -19.89 -5.21 12.17
N GLY A 408 -20.14 -4.08 11.51
CA GLY A 408 -19.85 -3.83 10.12
C GLY A 408 -20.38 -2.45 9.73
N VAL A 409 -19.50 -1.54 9.35
CA VAL A 409 -19.88 -0.15 9.01
C VAL A 409 -20.85 -0.15 7.84
N LYS A 410 -22.10 0.25 8.09
CA LYS A 410 -23.08 0.53 7.03
C LYS A 410 -22.63 1.77 6.28
N LEU A 411 -22.50 1.66 4.95
CA LEU A 411 -22.36 2.82 4.07
C LEU A 411 -23.59 3.74 4.24
N GLY A 412 -23.37 4.93 4.79
CA GLY A 412 -24.32 6.03 4.71
C GLY A 412 -24.27 6.63 3.31
N ASN A 413 -25.38 6.55 2.57
CA ASN A 413 -25.54 7.13 1.23
C ASN A 413 -25.67 8.67 1.25
N GLY A 414 -24.92 9.34 2.12
CA GLY A 414 -25.03 10.76 2.44
C GLY A 414 -23.80 11.55 2.04
N LEU A 415 -23.90 12.28 0.93
CA LEU A 415 -23.15 13.49 0.61
C LEU A 415 -21.63 13.44 0.90
N VAL A 416 -20.82 13.10 -0.10
CA VAL A 416 -19.38 13.38 -0.09
C VAL A 416 -19.19 14.90 -0.14
N GLY A 417 -19.17 15.52 1.04
CA GLY A 417 -18.97 16.94 1.22
C GLY A 417 -17.52 17.30 0.91
N LEU A 418 -17.27 17.77 -0.31
CA LEU A 418 -16.03 18.44 -0.68
C LEU A 418 -16.02 19.83 -0.02
N VAL A 419 -15.79 19.85 1.30
CA VAL A 419 -15.80 21.04 2.14
C VAL A 419 -14.42 21.23 2.77
N LEU A 420 -13.77 22.32 2.36
CA LEU A 420 -12.50 22.78 2.88
C LEU A 420 -12.62 23.15 4.36
N SER A 421 -11.61 22.82 5.16
CA SER A 421 -11.09 23.78 6.14
C SER A 421 -9.63 23.49 6.47
N LEU A 422 -8.88 24.56 6.76
CA LEU A 422 -7.47 24.50 7.16
C LEU A 422 -7.36 23.96 8.60
N VAL A 423 -6.24 23.32 8.95
CA VAL A 423 -5.26 23.86 9.94
C VAL A 423 -4.11 22.85 10.26
N THR A 424 -2.88 23.31 10.02
CA THR A 424 -1.55 22.88 10.55
C THR A 424 -1.04 21.43 10.46
N MET A 425 -0.01 21.26 9.62
CA MET A 425 1.22 20.54 9.99
C MET A 425 2.03 21.33 11.04
N VAL A 426 2.70 20.64 11.99
CA VAL A 426 4.13 20.84 12.33
C VAL A 426 4.69 19.50 12.87
N ALA A 427 5.94 19.19 12.51
CA ALA A 427 6.87 18.19 13.09
C ALA A 427 7.08 16.87 12.33
N LEU A 428 7.98 16.90 11.34
CA LEU A 428 9.05 15.90 11.10
C LEU A 428 9.90 16.29 9.87
N LEU A 429 10.66 17.38 10.01
CA LEU A 429 11.84 17.74 9.20
C LEU A 429 12.86 18.44 10.12
#